data_AF-C6H221-F1
#
_entry.id   AF-C6H221-F1
#
_cell.length_a   1.000
_cell.length_b   1.000
_cell.length_c   1.000
_cell.angle_alpha   90.00
_cell.angle_beta   90.00
_cell.angle_gamma   90.00
#
_symmetry.space_group_name_H-M   'P 1'
#
loop_
_entity.id
_entity.type
_entity.pdbx_description
1 polymer ?
#
loop_
_entity_poly.entity_id
_entity_poly.type
_entity_poly.pdbx_seq_one_letter_code
_entity_poly.pdbx_strand_id
1 'polypeptide(L)'
;MAEKQNPQFTPISIHALFVQQKRALGLWREIVRATNRIPQSSARDEMRSFARHEFERNKGVTDLAHIRYLISTGKTEFDAMRRYIDECLGTQKEDARKEIRLIIEYCDSNHRKQRAIPIRSTVSREPYIQNEVVQI
;
A
#
# COMPACT_ATOMS: atom_id res chain seq x y z
N MET A 1 12.02 19.25 -60.94
CA MET A 1 13.03 18.51 -60.17
C MET A 1 12.73 18.75 -58.70
N ALA A 2 12.23 17.74 -57.99
CA ALA A 2 11.83 17.89 -56.60
C ALA A 2 13.07 17.74 -55.70
N GLU A 3 13.43 18.85 -55.06
CA GLU A 3 14.45 18.92 -54.02
C GLU A 3 14.03 17.98 -52.88
N LYS A 4 14.70 16.83 -52.80
CA LYS A 4 14.45 15.86 -51.74
C LYS A 4 14.91 16.50 -50.44
N GLN A 5 13.96 16.74 -49.54
CA GLN A 5 14.23 17.18 -48.17
C GLN A 5 15.25 16.23 -47.54
N ASN A 6 16.46 16.72 -47.35
CA ASN A 6 17.51 16.03 -46.62
C ASN A 6 17.08 15.98 -45.15
N PRO A 7 16.84 14.81 -44.55
CA PRO A 7 16.47 14.75 -43.14
C PRO A 7 17.61 15.36 -42.35
N GLN A 8 17.38 16.50 -41.71
CA GLN A 8 18.35 17.12 -40.82
C GLN A 8 18.68 16.12 -39.72
N PHE A 9 19.81 15.42 -39.88
CA PHE A 9 20.46 14.69 -38.82
C PHE A 9 20.96 15.73 -37.82
N THR A 10 20.08 16.10 -36.89
CA THR A 10 20.50 16.87 -35.72
C THR A 10 21.44 15.97 -34.91
N PRO A 11 22.70 16.36 -34.71
CA PRO A 11 23.57 15.64 -33.80
C PRO A 11 22.88 15.58 -32.44
N ILE A 12 22.73 14.37 -31.89
CA ILE A 12 22.09 14.15 -30.58
C ILE A 12 22.77 15.09 -29.57
N SER A 13 22.07 16.15 -29.19
CA SER A 13 22.59 17.09 -28.21
C SER A 13 22.77 16.34 -26.89
N ILE A 14 24.00 16.31 -26.36
CA ILE A 14 24.32 15.71 -25.05
C ILE A 14 23.37 16.23 -23.96
N HIS A 15 22.96 17.49 -24.08
CA HIS A 15 21.98 18.12 -23.19
C HIS A 15 20.59 17.45 -23.28
N ALA A 16 20.12 17.09 -24.47
CA ALA A 16 18.85 16.42 -24.66
C ALA A 16 18.87 15.01 -24.04
N LEU A 17 19.97 14.27 -24.17
CA LEU A 17 20.13 12.96 -23.55
C LEU A 17 20.13 13.07 -22.02
N PHE A 18 20.85 14.05 -21.47
CA PHE A 18 20.87 14.34 -20.04
C PHE A 18 19.46 14.61 -19.48
N VAL A 19 18.66 15.43 -20.20
CA VAL A 19 17.27 15.70 -19.81
C VAL A 19 16.43 14.42 -19.78
N GLN A 20 16.58 13.53 -20.78
CA GLN A 20 15.84 12.27 -20.79
C GLN A 20 16.28 11.32 -19.67
N GLN A 21 17.58 11.24 -19.35
CA GLN A 21 18.07 10.47 -18.21
C GLN A 21 17.46 10.94 -16.89
N LYS A 22 17.34 12.26 -16.68
CA LYS A 22 16.68 12.81 -15.49
C LYS A 22 15.20 12.43 -15.42
N ARG A 23 14.50 12.41 -16.56
CA ARG A 23 13.09 11.97 -16.63
C ARG A 23 12.93 10.49 -16.33
N ALA A 24 13.78 9.63 -16.90
CA ALA A 24 13.79 8.19 -16.63
C ALA A 24 14.05 7.92 -15.14
N LEU A 25 15.03 8.60 -14.53
CA LEU A 25 15.30 8.50 -13.08
C LEU A 25 14.13 9.00 -12.23
N GLY A 26 13.43 10.04 -12.70
CA GLY A 26 12.21 10.53 -12.06
C GLY A 26 11.13 9.46 -12.02
N LEU A 27 10.86 8.82 -13.17
CA LEU A 27 9.89 7.74 -13.30
C LEU A 27 10.27 6.54 -12.41
N TRP A 28 11.53 6.11 -12.43
CA TRP A 28 12.01 5.03 -11.55
C TRP A 28 11.73 5.30 -10.07
N ARG A 29 12.03 6.51 -9.60
CA ARG A 29 11.79 6.89 -8.20
C ARG A 29 10.30 6.91 -7.87
N GLU A 30 9.46 7.33 -8.80
CA GLU A 30 8.00 7.32 -8.62
C GLU A 30 7.48 5.88 -8.45
N ILE A 31 7.92 4.96 -9.31
CA ILE A 31 7.57 3.53 -9.25
C ILE A 31 8.01 2.91 -7.92
N VAL A 32 9.26 3.15 -7.50
CA VAL A 32 9.78 2.61 -6.25
C VAL A 32 9.01 3.15 -5.03
N ARG A 33 8.62 4.43 -5.05
CA ARG A 33 7.83 5.02 -3.97
C ARG A 33 6.44 4.43 -3.90
N ALA A 34 5.77 4.25 -5.03
CA ALA A 34 4.42 3.67 -5.05
C ALA A 34 4.42 2.19 -4.65
N THR A 35 5.36 1.40 -5.17
CA THR A 35 5.48 -0.03 -4.79
C THR A 35 5.79 -0.22 -3.31
N ASN A 36 6.53 0.71 -2.68
CA ASN A 36 6.78 0.68 -1.24
C ASN A 36 5.57 1.05 -0.37
N ARG A 37 4.49 1.62 -0.94
CA ARG A 37 3.25 1.84 -0.19
C ARG A 37 2.47 0.53 0.01
N ILE A 38 2.64 -0.41 -0.91
CA ILE A 38 2.05 -1.74 -0.82
C ILE A 38 2.73 -2.47 0.36
N PRO A 39 1.97 -3.09 1.28
CA PRO A 39 2.53 -3.96 2.29
C PRO A 39 3.32 -5.11 1.66
N GLN A 40 4.18 -5.76 2.46
CA GLN A 40 5.01 -6.85 1.96
C GLN A 40 4.11 -7.96 1.40
N SER A 41 4.15 -8.16 0.08
CA SER A 41 3.35 -9.12 -0.67
C SER A 41 4.12 -9.55 -1.90
N SER A 42 3.81 -10.73 -2.45
CA SER A 42 4.39 -11.20 -3.72
C SER A 42 4.17 -10.19 -4.86
N ALA A 43 2.99 -9.57 -4.90
CA ALA A 43 2.65 -8.55 -5.89
C ALA A 43 3.58 -7.32 -5.86
N ARG A 44 4.03 -6.89 -4.67
CA ARG A 44 5.02 -5.81 -4.55
C ARG A 44 6.35 -6.21 -5.19
N ASP A 45 6.81 -7.42 -4.91
CA ASP A 45 8.12 -7.89 -5.36
C ASP A 45 8.11 -8.17 -6.87
N GLU A 46 7.03 -8.74 -7.39
CA GLU A 46 6.78 -8.90 -8.83
C GLU A 46 6.79 -7.56 -9.55
N MET A 47 6.05 -6.57 -9.04
CA MET A 47 5.98 -5.22 -9.63
C MET A 47 7.36 -4.54 -9.67
N ARG A 48 8.11 -4.64 -8.57
CA ARG A 48 9.46 -4.08 -8.47
C ARG A 48 10.44 -4.80 -9.40
N SER A 49 10.34 -6.12 -9.50
CA SER A 49 11.17 -6.94 -10.38
C SER A 49 10.88 -6.64 -11.84
N PHE A 50 9.60 -6.57 -12.22
CA PHE A 50 9.18 -6.20 -13.58
C PHE A 50 9.72 -4.83 -13.97
N ALA A 51 9.49 -3.81 -13.14
CA ALA A 51 10.01 -2.47 -13.39
C ALA A 51 11.53 -2.48 -13.54
N ARG A 52 12.27 -3.19 -12.68
CA ARG A 52 13.73 -3.31 -12.83
C ARG A 52 14.12 -3.92 -14.18
N HIS A 53 13.49 -5.02 -14.59
CA HIS A 53 13.81 -5.67 -15.86
C HIS A 53 13.56 -4.74 -17.05
N GLU A 54 12.49 -3.95 -17.02
CA GLU A 54 12.18 -2.96 -18.06
C GLU A 54 13.28 -1.91 -18.20
N PHE A 55 13.77 -1.36 -17.08
CA PHE A 55 14.85 -0.36 -17.10
C PHE A 55 16.19 -0.97 -17.53
N GLU A 56 16.50 -2.18 -17.08
CA GLU A 56 17.75 -2.86 -17.41
C GLU A 56 17.79 -3.27 -18.89
N ARG A 57 16.68 -3.74 -19.47
CA ARG A 57 16.59 -4.10 -20.90
C ARG A 57 16.83 -2.88 -21.80
N ASN A 58 16.36 -1.71 -21.39
CA ASN A 58 16.43 -0.50 -22.21
C ASN A 58 17.63 0.42 -21.87
N LYS A 59 18.54 -0.01 -21.00
CA LYS A 59 19.72 0.78 -20.58
C LYS A 59 20.62 1.22 -21.74
N GLY A 60 20.70 0.42 -22.80
CA GLY A 60 21.57 0.66 -23.96
C GLY A 60 20.97 1.57 -25.04
N VAL A 61 19.73 2.02 -24.89
CA VAL A 61 19.06 2.84 -25.91
C VAL A 61 19.68 4.24 -25.94
N THR A 62 20.14 4.66 -27.12
CA THR A 62 20.72 5.98 -27.38
C THR A 62 19.82 6.89 -28.22
N ASP A 63 18.80 6.34 -28.88
CA ASP A 63 17.84 7.12 -29.66
C ASP A 63 16.91 7.94 -28.75
N LEU A 64 16.95 9.26 -28.91
CA LEU A 64 16.13 10.20 -28.17
C LEU A 64 14.62 9.98 -28.39
N ALA A 65 14.20 9.62 -29.61
CA ALA A 65 12.78 9.39 -29.90
C ALA A 65 12.30 8.13 -29.17
N HIS A 66 13.06 7.05 -29.25
CA HIS A 66 12.78 5.81 -28.54
C HIS A 66 12.78 5.99 -27.02
N ILE A 67 13.74 6.72 -26.44
CA ILE A 67 13.75 6.99 -24.99
C ILE A 67 12.49 7.75 -24.55
N ARG A 68 12.05 8.76 -25.32
CA ARG A 68 10.80 9.49 -25.01
C ARG A 68 9.59 8.58 -25.07
N TYR A 69 9.53 7.72 -26.08
CA TYR A 69 8.47 6.72 -26.22
C TYR A 69 8.45 5.77 -25.01
N LEU A 70 9.58 5.18 -24.65
CA LEU A 70 9.69 4.27 -23.50
C LEU A 70 9.27 4.94 -22.19
N ILE A 71 9.67 6.19 -21.95
CA ILE A 71 9.24 6.95 -20.76
C ILE A 71 7.72 7.16 -20.78
N SER A 72 7.15 7.50 -21.94
CA SER A 72 5.71 7.71 -22.08
C SER A 72 4.93 6.42 -21.83
N THR A 73 5.31 5.33 -22.48
CA THR A 73 4.68 4.02 -22.35
C THR A 73 4.77 3.51 -20.91
N GLY A 74 5.97 3.54 -20.31
CA GLY A 74 6.18 3.11 -18.93
C GLY A 74 5.40 3.96 -17.93
N LYS A 75 5.20 5.25 -18.20
CA LYS A 75 4.32 6.10 -17.39
C LYS A 75 2.85 5.70 -17.50
N THR A 76 2.36 5.42 -18.71
CA THR A 76 0.97 4.95 -18.91
C THR A 76 0.72 3.62 -18.21
N GLU A 77 1.64 2.66 -18.34
CA GLU A 77 1.56 1.37 -17.65
C GLU A 77 1.55 1.54 -16.13
N PHE A 78 2.46 2.36 -15.62
CA PHE A 78 2.54 2.65 -14.20
C PHE A 78 1.30 3.38 -13.66
N ASP A 79 0.74 4.34 -14.40
CA ASP A 79 -0.47 5.05 -14.00
C ASP A 79 -1.69 4.10 -13.94
N ALA A 80 -1.75 3.10 -14.82
CA ALA A 80 -2.76 2.05 -14.74
C ALA A 80 -2.58 1.18 -13.49
N MET A 81 -1.34 0.75 -13.21
CA MET A 81 -1.01 -0.04 -12.02
C MET A 81 -1.25 0.75 -10.71
N ARG A 82 -1.00 2.05 -10.72
CA ARG A 82 -1.18 2.91 -9.55
C ARG A 82 -2.63 2.95 -9.08
N ARG A 83 -3.60 2.91 -10.00
CA ARG A 83 -5.02 2.81 -9.63
C ARG A 83 -5.31 1.52 -8.84
N TYR A 84 -4.72 0.41 -9.26
CA TYR A 84 -4.81 -0.86 -8.54
C TYR A 84 -4.15 -0.78 -7.16
N ILE A 85 -2.97 -0.15 -7.07
CA ILE A 85 -2.28 0.07 -5.79
C ILE A 85 -3.17 0.88 -4.84
N ASP A 86 -3.74 1.98 -5.31
CA ASP A 86 -4.60 2.85 -4.50
C ASP A 86 -5.87 2.11 -4.04
N GLU A 87 -6.42 1.23 -4.87
CA GLU A 87 -7.55 0.34 -4.50
C GLU A 87 -7.16 -0.69 -3.43
N CYS A 88 -6.02 -1.37 -3.58
CA CYS A 88 -5.49 -2.29 -2.57
C CYS A 88 -5.14 -1.61 -1.24
N LEU A 89 -4.82 -0.32 -1.25
CA LEU A 89 -4.63 0.47 -0.02
C LEU A 89 -5.96 0.90 0.60
N GLY A 90 -7.03 1.03 -0.20
CA GLY A 90 -8.38 1.31 0.25
C GLY A 90 -8.98 0.14 1.04
N THR A 91 -8.79 -1.09 0.57
CA THR A 91 -9.32 -2.30 1.23
C THR A 91 -8.77 -2.48 2.64
N GLN A 92 -7.48 -2.23 2.87
CA GLN A 92 -6.87 -2.41 4.19
C GLN A 92 -7.38 -1.43 5.25
N LYS A 93 -7.76 -0.21 4.84
CA LYS A 93 -8.41 0.73 5.76
C LYS A 93 -9.79 0.25 6.17
N GLU A 94 -10.53 -0.36 5.25
CA GLU A 94 -11.83 -0.92 5.56
C GLU A 94 -11.75 -2.20 6.40
N ASP A 95 -10.73 -3.03 6.21
CA ASP A 95 -10.52 -4.21 7.05
C ASP A 95 -10.19 -3.82 8.50
N ALA A 96 -9.32 -2.82 8.70
CA ALA A 96 -9.05 -2.27 10.04
C ALA A 96 -10.30 -1.60 10.67
N ARG A 97 -11.11 -0.91 9.86
CA ARG A 97 -12.39 -0.32 10.32
C ARG A 97 -13.41 -1.38 10.72
N LYS A 98 -13.51 -2.47 9.95
CA LYS A 98 -14.38 -3.62 10.26
C LYS A 98 -13.93 -4.32 11.54
N GLU A 99 -12.63 -4.53 11.73
CA GLU A 99 -12.06 -5.09 12.97
C GLU A 99 -12.39 -4.21 14.18
N ILE A 100 -12.16 -2.90 14.10
CA ILE A 100 -12.53 -1.97 15.18
C ILE A 100 -14.03 -1.99 15.44
N ARG A 101 -14.85 -2.02 14.39
CA ARG A 101 -16.31 -2.12 14.50
C ARG A 101 -16.74 -3.42 15.19
N LEU A 102 -16.15 -4.55 14.81
CA LEU A 102 -16.38 -5.85 15.46
C LEU A 102 -16.00 -5.82 16.94
N ILE A 103 -14.87 -5.20 17.29
CA ILE A 103 -14.45 -5.02 18.68
C ILE A 103 -15.46 -4.19 19.46
N ILE A 104 -15.94 -3.08 18.88
CA ILE A 104 -16.98 -2.22 19.51
C ILE A 104 -18.27 -3.01 19.71
N GLU A 105 -18.77 -3.69 18.68
CA GLU A 105 -20.00 -4.50 18.74
C GLU A 105 -19.88 -5.65 19.77
N TYR A 106 -18.70 -6.25 19.88
CA TYR A 106 -18.39 -7.27 20.89
C TYR A 106 -18.41 -6.69 22.32
N CYS A 107 -17.77 -5.56 22.55
CA CYS A 107 -17.78 -4.86 23.84
C CYS A 107 -19.21 -4.45 24.25
N ASP A 108 -19.99 -3.89 23.32
CA ASP A 108 -21.38 -3.50 23.55
C ASP A 108 -22.28 -4.69 23.86
N SER A 109 -22.05 -5.83 23.19
CA SER A 109 -22.78 -7.08 23.43
C SER A 109 -22.46 -7.68 24.80
N ASN A 110 -21.21 -7.60 25.25
CA ASN A 110 -20.81 -8.09 26.57
C ASN A 110 -21.30 -7.18 27.71
N HIS A 111 -21.29 -5.85 27.53
CA HIS A 111 -21.85 -4.91 28.49
C HIS A 111 -23.37 -5.02 28.65
N ARG A 112 -24.12 -5.43 27.61
CA ARG A 112 -25.55 -5.78 27.75
C ARG A 112 -25.78 -7.06 28.55
N LYS A 113 -24.91 -8.07 28.40
CA LYS A 113 -25.00 -9.35 29.14
C LYS A 113 -24.66 -9.20 30.63
N GLN A 114 -23.72 -8.33 30.99
CA GLN A 114 -23.35 -8.08 32.41
C GLN A 114 -24.38 -7.24 33.20
N ARG A 115 -25.25 -6.48 32.52
CA ARG A 115 -26.36 -5.76 33.17
C ARG A 115 -27.61 -6.62 33.44
N ALA A 116 -27.62 -7.88 33.02
CA ALA A 116 -28.75 -8.79 33.15
C ALA A 116 -28.62 -9.81 34.31
N ILE A 117 -27.82 -9.51 35.34
CA ILE A 117 -27.79 -10.31 36.58
C ILE A 117 -28.83 -9.73 37.54
N PRO A 118 -29.94 -10.44 37.85
CA PRO A 118 -30.90 -9.95 38.82
C PRO A 118 -30.30 -10.01 40.23
N ILE A 119 -30.29 -8.86 40.91
CA ILE A 119 -29.98 -8.78 42.35
C ILE A 119 -31.13 -9.47 43.09
N ARG A 120 -30.94 -10.74 43.47
CA ARG A 120 -31.86 -11.43 44.38
C ARG A 120 -31.58 -10.95 45.80
N SER A 121 -32.29 -9.91 46.23
CA SER A 121 -32.36 -9.53 47.64
C SER A 121 -33.55 -10.23 48.30
N THR A 122 -33.30 -11.09 49.28
CA THR A 122 -34.13 -11.14 50.50
C THR A 122 -33.28 -11.61 51.67
N VAL A 123 -33.24 -10.72 52.66
CA VAL A 123 -32.64 -10.81 53.99
C VAL A 123 -33.55 -11.63 54.92
N SER A 124 -32.97 -12.49 55.77
CA SER A 124 -33.27 -12.66 57.22
C SER A 124 -33.19 -14.11 57.72
N ARG A 125 -32.17 -14.44 58.51
CA ARG A 125 -32.24 -14.68 59.97
C ARG A 125 -30.98 -15.42 60.48
N GLU A 126 -30.19 -14.71 61.28
CA GLU A 126 -29.27 -15.23 62.32
C GLU A 126 -30.06 -15.97 63.44
N PRO A 127 -29.46 -16.73 64.40
CA PRO A 127 -28.16 -16.46 65.03
C PRO A 127 -27.24 -17.65 65.43
N TYR A 128 -25.94 -17.34 65.52
CA TYR A 128 -25.01 -17.56 66.64
C TYR A 128 -24.99 -18.92 67.38
N ILE A 129 -23.89 -19.67 67.20
CA ILE A 129 -23.19 -20.37 68.29
C ILE A 129 -21.69 -20.12 68.10
N GLN A 130 -21.12 -19.29 68.97
CA GLN A 130 -19.68 -19.22 69.23
C GLN A 130 -19.20 -20.52 69.85
N ASN A 131 -17.91 -20.84 69.66
CA ASN A 131 -16.93 -21.32 70.64
C ASN A 131 -15.82 -22.07 69.88
N GLU A 132 -14.62 -21.47 69.75
CA GLU A 132 -13.41 -21.87 70.53
C GLU A 132 -12.69 -23.05 69.82
N VAL A 133 -11.39 -23.12 69.50
CA VAL A 133 -10.12 -22.65 70.08
C VAL A 133 -9.00 -22.80 69.02
N VAL A 134 -8.10 -21.81 69.00
CA VAL A 134 -6.62 -21.82 68.80
C VAL A 134 -5.90 -22.99 68.09
N GLN A 135 -5.11 -22.57 67.08
CA GLN A 135 -3.77 -22.98 66.62
C GLN A 135 -3.19 -24.41 66.82
N ILE A 136 -2.39 -24.73 65.78
CA ILE A 136 -1.31 -25.73 65.60
C ILE A 136 -1.74 -27.03 64.94
#